data_AF-A0A1I3QHF7-F1
#
_entry.id   AF-A0A1I3QHF7-F1
#
_cell.length_a   1.000
_cell.length_b   1.000
_cell.length_c   1.000
_cell.angle_alpha   90.00
_cell.angle_beta   90.00
_cell.angle_gamma   90.00
#
_symmetry.space_group_name_H-M   'P 1'
#
loop_
_entity.id
_entity.type
_entity.pdbx_description
1 polymer ?
#
loop_
_entity_poly.entity_id
_entity_poly.type
_entity_poly.pdbx_seq_one_letter_code
_entity_poly.pdbx_strand_id
1 'polypeptide(L)'
;MEKMESSLATKDWNKQEKLGHPFHEVFHHVEVAEWAFECMKDLSDKLQVYSEEDERIAITYRKDKKGIHYQFGNWLLLGFYGGKDQPVARIPIMVEKLKSLDSEVEYKVEYEFKTDPKVVSVSFSLATLEQVGDEILSLYDQTIDAISQMLSNCKKSTHRHKHNESLGKAVFDPTYRKQLFYLGL
;
A
#
# COMPACT_ATOMS: atom_id res chain seq x y z
N MET A 1 3.81 -7.93 -23.01
CA MET A 1 3.25 -6.71 -22.38
C MET A 1 1.76 -6.94 -22.32
N GLU A 2 1.33 -7.60 -21.25
CA GLU A 2 -0.07 -8.01 -21.07
C GLU A 2 -0.83 -6.83 -20.46
N LYS A 3 -1.98 -6.53 -21.05
CA LYS A 3 -2.75 -5.32 -20.80
C LYS A 3 -3.37 -5.37 -19.40
N MET A 4 -3.04 -4.38 -18.56
CA MET A 4 -3.87 -3.95 -17.43
C MET A 4 -5.15 -3.32 -18.00
N GLU A 5 -6.07 -4.13 -18.49
CA GLU A 5 -7.40 -3.68 -18.90
C GLU A 5 -8.41 -4.00 -17.78
N SER A 6 -8.85 -2.94 -17.09
CA SER A 6 -10.16 -2.78 -16.46
C SER A 6 -10.71 -3.94 -15.61
N SER A 7 -10.29 -4.01 -14.34
CA SER A 7 -10.95 -4.85 -13.31
C SER A 7 -11.90 -4.07 -12.39
N LEU A 8 -12.05 -2.75 -12.55
CA LEU A 8 -12.82 -1.92 -11.62
C LEU A 8 -14.30 -1.73 -12.01
N ALA A 9 -14.72 -2.11 -13.22
CA ALA A 9 -15.99 -1.63 -13.76
C ALA A 9 -17.27 -2.38 -13.33
N THR A 10 -17.22 -3.54 -12.64
CA THR A 10 -18.46 -4.28 -12.26
C THR A 10 -18.31 -5.21 -11.05
N LYS A 11 -17.76 -4.76 -9.91
CA LYS A 11 -17.79 -5.58 -8.67
C LYS A 11 -18.97 -5.16 -7.78
N ASP A 12 -19.89 -6.10 -7.57
CA ASP A 12 -21.01 -5.95 -6.62
C ASP A 12 -20.50 -6.24 -5.20
N TRP A 13 -20.19 -5.17 -4.46
CA TRP A 13 -19.60 -5.19 -3.11
C TRP A 13 -20.57 -5.67 -2.00
N ASN A 14 -21.74 -6.23 -2.36
CA ASN A 14 -22.81 -6.52 -1.40
C ASN A 14 -22.71 -7.86 -0.67
N LYS A 15 -21.70 -8.70 -0.93
CA LYS A 15 -21.55 -9.96 -0.20
C LYS A 15 -20.65 -9.78 1.02
N GLN A 16 -21.22 -9.21 2.08
CA GLN A 16 -20.51 -8.87 3.32
C GLN A 16 -20.02 -10.11 4.07
N GLU A 17 -18.81 -10.56 3.77
CA GLU A 17 -18.03 -11.36 4.70
C GLU A 17 -17.34 -10.44 5.71
N LYS A 18 -17.60 -10.66 7.00
CA LYS A 18 -17.07 -9.81 8.07
C LYS A 18 -15.59 -10.11 8.29
N LEU A 19 -14.75 -9.09 8.12
CA LEU A 19 -13.32 -9.15 8.45
C LEU A 19 -13.11 -9.36 9.96
N GLY A 20 -12.15 -10.21 10.31
CA GLY A 20 -11.68 -10.42 11.67
C GLY A 20 -10.95 -9.19 12.23
N HIS A 21 -10.75 -9.13 13.55
CA HIS A 21 -9.89 -8.12 14.16
C HIS A 21 -8.40 -8.44 13.87
N PRO A 22 -7.53 -7.48 13.54
CA PRO A 22 -7.78 -6.04 13.43
C PRO A 22 -8.13 -5.57 12.01
N PHE A 23 -8.33 -6.47 11.03
CA PHE A 23 -8.57 -6.08 9.64
C PHE A 23 -9.79 -5.17 9.46
N HIS A 24 -10.87 -5.40 10.21
CA HIS A 24 -12.05 -4.54 10.14
C HIS A 24 -11.82 -3.10 10.66
N GLU A 25 -10.72 -2.85 11.38
CA GLU A 25 -10.32 -1.50 11.80
C GLU A 25 -9.61 -0.72 10.67
N VAL A 26 -9.13 -1.43 9.65
CA VAL A 26 -8.39 -0.88 8.50
C VAL A 26 -9.25 -0.87 7.24
N PHE A 27 -9.98 -1.96 6.99
CA PHE A 27 -10.76 -2.18 5.78
C PHE A 27 -12.20 -2.50 6.14
N HIS A 28 -13.16 -1.91 5.41
CA HIS A 28 -14.58 -2.16 5.64
C HIS A 28 -15.07 -3.48 5.02
N HIS A 29 -14.42 -3.94 3.96
CA HIS A 29 -14.83 -5.10 3.17
C HIS A 29 -13.62 -5.95 2.76
N VAL A 30 -13.85 -7.26 2.61
CA VAL A 30 -12.81 -8.25 2.26
C VAL A 30 -12.17 -7.90 0.93
N GLU A 31 -12.94 -7.43 -0.04
CA GLU A 31 -12.47 -7.07 -1.36
C GLU A 31 -11.48 -5.89 -1.33
N VAL A 32 -11.68 -4.93 -0.44
CA VAL A 32 -10.73 -3.81 -0.24
C VAL A 32 -9.46 -4.32 0.44
N ALA A 33 -9.58 -5.24 1.40
CA ALA A 33 -8.42 -5.88 2.01
C ALA A 33 -7.63 -6.71 0.99
N GLU A 34 -8.31 -7.47 0.13
CA GLU A 34 -7.68 -8.26 -0.94
C GLU A 34 -6.91 -7.34 -1.90
N TRP A 35 -7.57 -6.31 -2.43
CA TRP A 35 -6.94 -5.31 -3.29
C TRP A 35 -5.71 -4.67 -2.63
N ALA A 36 -5.79 -4.30 -1.36
CA ALA A 36 -4.67 -3.70 -0.64
C ALA A 36 -3.45 -4.65 -0.57
N PHE A 37 -3.68 -5.95 -0.36
CA PHE A 37 -2.62 -6.96 -0.33
C PHE A 37 -2.10 -7.32 -1.74
N GLU A 38 -2.94 -7.27 -2.77
CA GLU A 38 -2.51 -7.34 -4.17
C GLU A 38 -1.58 -6.17 -4.50
N CYS A 39 -1.92 -4.93 -4.12
CA CYS A 39 -1.03 -3.78 -4.30
C CYS A 39 0.32 -3.95 -3.58
N MET A 40 0.32 -4.53 -2.36
CA MET A 40 1.58 -4.85 -1.66
C MET A 40 2.40 -5.91 -2.40
N LYS A 41 1.75 -6.91 -3.00
CA LYS A 41 2.42 -7.95 -3.78
C LYS A 41 3.02 -7.37 -5.06
N ASP A 42 2.28 -6.53 -5.78
CA ASP A 42 2.76 -5.84 -6.99
C ASP A 42 3.95 -4.93 -6.68
N LEU A 43 3.88 -4.19 -5.56
CA LEU A 43 4.99 -3.40 -5.05
C LEU A 43 6.21 -4.27 -4.72
N SER A 44 5.99 -5.45 -4.12
CA SER A 44 7.08 -6.40 -3.82
C SER A 44 7.76 -6.87 -5.10
N ASP A 45 6.99 -7.19 -6.14
CA ASP A 45 7.53 -7.63 -7.43
C ASP A 45 8.36 -6.54 -8.12
N LYS A 46 7.88 -5.29 -8.10
CA LYS A 46 8.62 -4.11 -8.61
C LYS A 46 9.94 -3.89 -7.87
N LEU A 47 9.96 -4.16 -6.57
CA LEU A 47 11.17 -4.06 -5.73
C LEU A 47 12.04 -5.33 -5.78
N GLN A 48 11.66 -6.32 -6.59
CA GLN A 48 12.33 -7.61 -6.70
C GLN A 48 12.45 -8.31 -5.33
N VAL A 49 11.36 -8.29 -4.57
CA VAL A 49 11.20 -8.96 -3.29
C VAL A 49 10.18 -10.07 -3.46
N TYR A 50 10.59 -11.32 -3.24
CA TYR A 50 9.76 -12.49 -3.55
C TYR A 50 9.38 -13.33 -2.31
N SER A 51 9.72 -12.87 -1.11
CA SER A 51 9.45 -13.56 0.15
C SER A 51 9.36 -12.56 1.31
N GLU A 52 8.54 -12.89 2.31
CA GLU A 52 8.42 -12.16 3.57
C GLU A 52 9.72 -12.20 4.41
N GLU A 53 10.61 -13.14 4.12
CA GLU A 53 11.91 -13.29 4.77
C GLU A 53 12.92 -12.23 4.31
N ASP A 54 12.67 -11.55 3.18
CA ASP A 54 13.57 -10.51 2.67
C ASP A 54 13.70 -9.37 3.70
N GLU A 55 14.92 -9.22 4.23
CA GLU A 55 15.17 -8.27 5.30
C GLU A 55 14.99 -6.81 4.88
N ARG A 56 14.98 -6.51 3.56
CA ARG A 56 14.76 -5.16 3.04
C ARG A 56 13.35 -4.66 3.29
N ILE A 57 12.38 -5.54 3.55
CA ILE A 57 10.98 -5.17 3.80
C ILE A 57 10.53 -5.36 5.25
N ALA A 58 9.57 -4.55 5.65
CA ALA A 58 8.81 -4.71 6.88
C ALA A 58 7.32 -4.40 6.65
N ILE A 59 6.45 -5.38 6.91
CA ILE A 59 5.00 -5.18 6.90
C ILE A 59 4.54 -5.05 8.35
N THR A 60 3.93 -3.92 8.70
CA THR A 60 3.67 -3.59 10.11
C THR A 60 2.29 -2.99 10.29
N TYR A 61 1.68 -3.21 11.45
CA TYR A 61 0.56 -2.37 11.88
C TYR A 61 1.05 -1.05 12.46
N ARG A 62 0.22 -0.02 12.34
CA ARG A 62 0.25 1.09 13.28
C ARG A 62 0.01 0.63 14.71
N LYS A 63 0.45 1.45 15.67
CA LYS A 63 0.26 1.19 17.10
C LYS A 63 -1.23 1.04 17.48
N ASP A 64 -2.11 1.81 16.84
CA ASP A 64 -3.57 1.79 17.04
C ASP A 64 -4.28 0.68 16.24
N LYS A 65 -3.53 -0.12 15.46
CA LYS A 65 -4.06 -1.16 14.55
C LYS A 65 -5.01 -0.66 13.46
N LYS A 66 -5.14 0.66 13.28
CA LYS A 66 -5.98 1.31 12.24
C LYS A 66 -5.23 1.59 10.96
N GLY A 67 -4.08 0.96 10.77
CA GLY A 67 -3.39 1.01 9.49
C GLY A 67 -2.32 -0.06 9.35
N ILE A 68 -2.06 -0.42 8.11
CA ILE A 68 -1.02 -1.37 7.70
C ILE A 68 -0.03 -0.60 6.82
N HIS A 69 1.25 -0.83 7.08
CA HIS A 69 2.36 -0.17 6.41
C HIS A 69 3.23 -1.23 5.72
N TYR A 70 3.50 -1.02 4.44
CA TYR A 70 4.58 -1.66 3.69
C TYR A 70 5.80 -0.75 3.67
N GLN A 71 6.89 -1.20 4.29
CA GLN A 71 8.11 -0.42 4.41
C GLN A 71 9.24 -1.12 3.64
N PHE A 72 10.06 -0.36 2.92
CA PHE A 72 11.27 -0.83 2.25
C PHE A 72 12.45 0.06 2.67
N GLY A 73 13.50 -0.56 3.20
CA GLY A 73 14.56 0.20 3.87
C GLY A 73 14.01 1.04 5.02
N ASN A 74 14.22 2.35 4.98
CA ASN A 74 13.72 3.32 5.95
C ASN A 74 12.49 4.11 5.45
N TRP A 75 11.87 3.69 4.35
CA TRP A 75 10.76 4.39 3.71
C TRP A 75 9.44 3.62 3.85
N LEU A 76 8.34 4.34 4.11
CA LEU A 76 6.98 3.84 3.94
C LEU A 76 6.59 4.00 2.47
N LEU A 77 6.47 2.89 1.74
CA LEU A 77 6.18 2.93 0.31
C LEU A 77 4.71 2.68 -0.03
N LEU A 78 3.96 2.09 0.90
CA LEU A 78 2.51 1.94 0.79
C LEU A 78 1.91 1.83 2.19
N GLY A 79 0.86 2.59 2.47
CA GLY A 79 0.13 2.50 3.72
C GLY A 79 -1.37 2.54 3.49
N PHE A 80 -2.12 1.71 4.19
CA PHE A 80 -3.58 1.75 4.21
C PHE A 80 -4.05 2.12 5.61
N TYR A 81 -5.00 3.04 5.70
CA TYR A 81 -5.51 3.53 6.96
C TYR A 81 -7.04 3.52 6.92
N GLY A 82 -7.63 2.97 7.98
CA GLY A 82 -9.07 3.03 8.23
C GLY A 82 -9.39 3.93 9.42
N GLY A 83 -10.61 3.80 9.95
CA GLY A 83 -11.07 4.53 11.13
C GLY A 83 -12.47 5.13 10.96
N LYS A 84 -12.74 6.22 11.68
CA LYS A 84 -14.01 6.95 11.57
C LYS A 84 -14.11 7.80 10.31
N ASP A 85 -12.96 8.15 9.73
CA ASP A 85 -12.85 8.91 8.49
C ASP A 85 -12.87 7.95 7.28
N GLN A 86 -12.97 8.52 6.07
CA GLN A 86 -12.88 7.74 4.83
C GLN A 86 -11.55 6.96 4.77
N PRO A 87 -11.55 5.67 4.36
CA PRO A 87 -10.33 4.91 4.16
C PRO A 87 -9.39 5.63 3.17
N VAL A 88 -8.10 5.64 3.48
CA VAL A 88 -7.09 6.28 2.65
C VAL A 88 -5.93 5.33 2.33
N ALA A 89 -5.38 5.45 1.14
CA ALA A 89 -4.07 4.93 0.81
C ALA A 89 -3.04 6.05 0.87
N ARG A 90 -1.86 5.74 1.39
CA ARG A 90 -0.72 6.65 1.48
C ARG A 90 0.43 6.09 0.68
N ILE A 91 0.94 6.90 -0.23
CA ILE A 91 1.99 6.53 -1.17
C ILE A 91 3.01 7.66 -1.35
N PRO A 92 4.28 7.35 -1.61
CA PRO A 92 5.26 8.33 -2.07
C PRO A 92 4.97 8.77 -3.49
N ILE A 93 5.07 10.07 -3.75
CA ILE A 93 5.00 10.67 -5.10
C ILE A 93 6.12 11.71 -5.23
N MET A 94 6.79 11.76 -6.38
CA MET A 94 7.73 12.84 -6.69
C MET A 94 7.00 14.19 -6.79
N VAL A 95 7.52 15.23 -6.13
CA VAL A 95 6.90 16.56 -6.03
C VAL A 95 6.62 17.18 -7.41
N GLU A 96 7.52 17.01 -8.37
CA GLU A 96 7.35 17.51 -9.73
C GLU A 96 6.21 16.82 -10.50
N LYS A 97 5.97 15.53 -10.22
CA LYS A 97 4.88 14.75 -10.81
C LYS A 97 3.54 15.07 -10.16
N LEU A 98 3.53 15.36 -8.86
CA LEU A 98 2.31 15.75 -8.16
C LEU A 98 1.67 17.01 -8.77
N LYS A 99 2.48 17.91 -9.33
CA LYS A 99 2.02 19.14 -10.01
C LYS A 99 1.33 18.87 -11.36
N SER A 100 1.45 17.67 -11.92
CA SER A 100 0.79 17.32 -13.18
C SER A 100 -0.60 16.72 -12.98
N LEU A 101 -0.99 16.38 -11.75
CA LEU A 101 -2.34 15.93 -11.45
C LEU A 101 -3.34 17.05 -11.73
N ASP A 102 -4.54 16.68 -12.17
CA ASP A 102 -5.65 17.61 -12.28
C ASP A 102 -5.89 18.33 -10.94
N SER A 103 -6.13 19.64 -11.01
CA SER A 103 -6.47 20.48 -9.86
C SER A 103 -7.69 20.01 -9.06
N GLU A 104 -8.57 19.21 -9.66
CA GLU A 104 -9.74 18.63 -8.98
C GLU A 104 -9.40 17.37 -8.16
N VAL A 105 -8.20 16.80 -8.31
CA VAL A 105 -7.78 15.63 -7.52
C VAL A 105 -7.43 16.06 -6.11
N GLU A 106 -8.30 15.71 -5.16
CA GLU A 106 -8.04 15.95 -3.73
C GLU A 106 -6.97 14.99 -3.18
N TYR A 107 -5.93 15.57 -2.58
CA TYR A 107 -4.90 14.83 -1.86
C TYR A 107 -4.36 15.61 -0.67
N LYS A 108 -3.70 14.90 0.25
CA LYS A 108 -3.03 15.51 1.40
C LYS A 108 -1.56 15.11 1.45
N VAL A 109 -0.67 16.10 1.44
CA VAL A 109 0.76 15.88 1.74
C VAL A 109 0.92 15.63 3.24
N GLU A 110 1.48 14.48 3.59
CA GLU A 110 1.66 14.05 4.98
C GLU A 110 3.03 14.43 5.54
N TYR A 111 4.08 14.20 4.75
CA TYR A 111 5.46 14.57 5.08
C TYR A 111 6.38 14.46 3.86
N GLU A 112 7.54 15.13 3.96
CA GLU A 112 8.65 15.00 3.01
C GLU A 112 9.65 13.93 3.49
N PHE A 113 10.21 13.16 2.55
CA PHE A 113 11.25 12.20 2.88
C PHE A 113 12.57 12.93 3.12
N LYS A 114 13.10 12.86 4.36
CA LYS A 114 14.34 13.59 4.73
C LYS A 114 15.57 13.21 3.90
N THR A 115 15.62 11.97 3.44
CA THR A 115 16.74 11.46 2.62
C THR A 115 16.65 11.89 1.16
N ASP A 116 15.47 12.34 0.70
CA ASP A 116 15.29 12.97 -0.61
C ASP A 116 14.07 13.90 -0.60
N PRO A 117 14.28 15.23 -0.52
CA PRO A 117 13.19 16.21 -0.44
C PRO A 117 12.36 16.30 -1.73
N LYS A 118 12.75 15.60 -2.80
CA LYS A 118 11.98 15.56 -4.06
C LYS A 118 10.84 14.55 -4.02
N VAL A 119 10.76 13.71 -2.98
CA VAL A 119 9.66 12.77 -2.78
C VAL A 119 8.87 13.15 -1.53
N VAL A 120 7.55 13.18 -1.67
CA VAL A 120 6.61 13.41 -0.58
C VAL A 120 5.72 12.19 -0.37
N SER A 121 5.37 11.93 0.88
CA SER A 121 4.30 10.99 1.21
C SER A 121 2.96 11.71 1.10
N VAL A 122 2.05 11.16 0.30
CA VAL A 122 0.74 11.74 0.01
C VAL A 122 -0.35 10.73 0.35
N SER A 123 -1.46 11.20 0.93
CA SER A 123 -2.66 10.40 1.17
C SER A 123 -3.74 10.74 0.14
N PHE A 124 -4.35 9.70 -0.43
CA PHE A 124 -5.54 9.76 -1.28
C PHE A 124 -6.67 8.97 -0.64
N SER A 125 -7.91 9.47 -0.74
CA SER A 125 -9.07 8.66 -0.35
C SER A 125 -9.23 7.48 -1.31
N LEU A 126 -9.81 6.37 -0.85
CA LEU A 126 -10.10 5.26 -1.76
C LEU A 126 -11.09 5.66 -2.87
N ALA A 127 -12.05 6.54 -2.58
CA ALA A 127 -12.97 7.07 -3.59
C ALA A 127 -12.22 7.86 -4.69
N THR A 128 -11.20 8.63 -4.33
CA THR A 128 -10.33 9.31 -5.30
C THR A 128 -9.57 8.30 -6.17
N LEU A 129 -9.03 7.25 -5.56
CA LEU A 129 -8.34 6.18 -6.29
C LEU A 129 -9.27 5.38 -7.20
N GLU A 130 -10.56 5.26 -6.87
CA GLU A 130 -11.53 4.63 -7.78
C GLU A 130 -11.83 5.48 -9.01
N GLN A 131 -11.81 6.81 -8.88
CA GLN A 131 -12.17 7.74 -9.96
C GLN A 131 -11.00 8.04 -10.90
N VAL A 132 -9.81 8.28 -10.35
CA VAL A 132 -8.61 8.72 -11.09
C VAL A 132 -7.39 7.84 -10.78
N GLY A 133 -7.64 6.60 -10.38
CA GLY A 133 -6.62 5.65 -9.94
C GLY A 133 -5.51 5.42 -10.96
N ASP A 134 -5.85 5.27 -12.24
CA ASP A 134 -4.85 4.96 -13.27
C ASP A 134 -3.80 6.05 -13.42
N GLU A 135 -4.19 7.33 -13.30
CA GLU A 135 -3.25 8.45 -13.33
C GLU A 135 -2.35 8.43 -12.09
N ILE A 136 -2.94 8.32 -10.90
CA ILE A 136 -2.20 8.28 -9.63
C ILE A 136 -1.25 7.08 -9.58
N LEU A 137 -1.70 5.90 -10.02
CA LEU A 137 -0.90 4.67 -10.08
C LEU A 137 0.25 4.80 -11.07
N SER A 138 0.05 5.47 -12.22
CA SER A 138 1.14 5.75 -13.16
C SER A 138 2.21 6.66 -12.54
N LEU A 139 1.82 7.69 -11.80
CA LEU A 139 2.76 8.57 -11.09
C LEU A 139 3.48 7.84 -9.96
N TYR A 140 2.76 6.99 -9.25
CA TYR A 140 3.29 6.13 -8.20
C TYR A 140 4.33 5.17 -8.75
N ASP A 141 4.04 4.48 -9.85
CA ASP A 141 4.93 3.52 -10.48
C ASP A 141 6.26 4.14 -10.89
N GLN A 142 6.21 5.29 -11.56
CA GLN A 142 7.41 6.05 -11.92
C GLN A 142 8.19 6.51 -10.68
N THR A 143 7.49 6.79 -9.57
CA THR A 143 8.12 7.13 -8.30
C THR A 143 8.80 5.92 -7.66
N ILE A 144 8.17 4.75 -7.71
CA ILE A 144 8.73 3.50 -7.19
C ILE A 144 9.97 3.09 -7.99
N ASP A 145 10.00 3.26 -9.31
CA ASP A 145 11.19 3.00 -10.12
C ASP A 145 12.39 3.85 -9.66
N ALA A 146 12.17 5.14 -9.42
CA ALA A 146 13.21 6.03 -8.91
C ALA A 146 13.67 5.62 -7.50
N ILE A 147 12.74 5.32 -6.61
CA ILE A 147 13.04 4.89 -5.23
C ILE A 147 13.80 3.56 -5.22
N SER A 148 13.43 2.60 -6.07
CA SER A 148 14.09 1.30 -6.19
C SER A 148 15.57 1.46 -6.55
N GLN A 149 15.89 2.37 -7.48
CA GLN A 149 17.27 2.71 -7.81
C GLN A 149 18.01 3.37 -6.63
N MET A 150 17.38 4.34 -5.97
CA MET A 150 17.96 5.04 -4.82
C MET A 150 18.28 4.11 -3.65
N LEU A 151 17.40 3.14 -3.40
CA LEU A 151 17.49 2.19 -2.29
C LEU A 151 18.11 0.85 -2.72
N SER A 152 18.73 0.77 -3.91
CA SER A 152 19.34 -0.47 -4.45
C SER A 152 20.41 -1.09 -3.54
N ASN A 153 21.12 -0.27 -2.77
CA ASN A 153 22.12 -0.73 -1.81
C ASN A 153 21.54 -1.09 -0.44
N CYS A 154 20.24 -0.91 -0.23
CA CYS A 154 19.58 -1.28 1.01
C CYS A 154 19.66 -2.79 1.24
N LYS A 155 20.16 -3.20 2.40
CA LYS A 155 20.25 -4.61 2.80
C LYS A 155 19.18 -5.01 3.82
N LYS A 156 18.63 -4.03 4.54
CA LYS A 156 17.70 -4.27 5.64
C LYS A 156 16.83 -3.06 5.91
N SER A 157 15.55 -3.29 6.19
CA SER A 157 14.65 -2.27 6.70
C SER A 157 15.01 -1.91 8.13
N THR A 158 15.06 -0.60 8.43
CA THR A 158 15.17 -0.10 9.82
C THR A 158 13.96 -0.52 10.67
N HIS A 159 12.87 -0.92 10.03
CA HIS A 159 11.62 -1.36 10.66
C HIS A 159 11.49 -2.88 10.72
N ARG A 160 12.50 -3.65 10.30
CA ARG A 160 12.45 -5.13 10.29
C ARG A 160 12.10 -5.72 11.66
N HIS A 161 12.60 -5.13 12.75
CA HIS A 161 12.27 -5.54 14.13
C HIS A 161 10.79 -5.38 14.52
N LYS A 162 9.98 -4.70 13.70
CA LYS A 162 8.53 -4.54 13.86
C LYS A 162 7.74 -5.32 12.81
N HIS A 163 8.41 -6.06 11.92
CA HIS A 163 7.77 -6.86 10.89
C HIS A 163 6.79 -7.84 11.55
N ASN A 164 5.56 -7.87 11.05
CA ASN A 164 4.55 -8.82 11.46
C ASN A 164 4.56 -9.97 10.46
N GLU A 165 5.02 -11.14 10.91
CA GLU A 165 5.23 -12.32 10.05
C GLU A 165 3.94 -12.76 9.36
N SER A 166 2.80 -12.72 10.05
CA SER A 166 1.52 -13.08 9.45
C SER A 166 1.09 -12.12 8.34
N LEU A 167 1.26 -10.81 8.54
CA LEU A 167 1.02 -9.82 7.48
C LEU A 167 1.98 -10.04 6.30
N GLY A 168 3.27 -10.26 6.59
CA GLY A 168 4.27 -10.58 5.57
C GLY A 168 3.86 -11.79 4.74
N LYS A 169 3.58 -12.91 5.41
CA LYS A 169 3.12 -14.15 4.76
C LYS A 169 1.85 -13.93 3.93
N ALA A 170 0.88 -13.18 4.44
CA ALA A 170 -0.34 -12.87 3.69
C ALA A 170 -0.10 -12.04 2.41
N VAL A 171 1.00 -11.29 2.31
CA VAL A 171 1.38 -10.64 1.04
C VAL A 171 1.76 -11.70 -0.01
N PHE A 172 2.49 -12.75 0.38
CA PHE A 172 3.06 -13.73 -0.57
C PHE A 172 2.25 -15.03 -0.71
N ASP A 173 1.33 -15.33 0.20
CA ASP A 173 0.48 -16.53 0.19
C ASP A 173 -1.02 -16.15 0.19
N PRO A 174 -1.69 -16.16 -0.98
CA PRO A 174 -3.11 -15.83 -1.09
C PRO A 174 -4.04 -16.78 -0.31
N THR A 175 -3.63 -18.03 -0.09
CA THR A 175 -4.42 -18.98 0.70
C THR A 175 -4.38 -18.60 2.18
N TYR A 176 -3.19 -18.31 2.69
CA TYR A 176 -3.00 -17.82 4.05
C TYR A 176 -3.67 -16.47 4.27
N ARG A 177 -3.56 -15.55 3.29
CA ARG A 177 -4.23 -14.24 3.30
C ARG A 177 -5.73 -14.36 3.56
N LYS A 178 -6.42 -15.23 2.82
CA LYS A 178 -7.85 -15.47 3.00
C LYS A 178 -8.15 -15.92 4.42
N GLN A 179 -7.42 -16.91 4.94
CA GLN A 179 -7.61 -17.36 6.33
C GLN A 179 -7.42 -16.22 7.33
N LEU A 180 -6.39 -15.40 7.12
CA LEU A 180 -6.05 -14.27 7.97
C LEU A 180 -7.15 -13.20 8.01
N PHE A 181 -7.81 -12.93 6.87
CA PHE A 181 -8.92 -11.98 6.80
C PHE A 181 -10.12 -12.38 7.67
N TYR A 182 -10.44 -13.67 7.76
CA TYR A 182 -11.56 -14.14 8.61
C TYR A 182 -11.16 -14.35 10.06
N LEU A 183 -10.01 -14.99 10.29
CA LEU A 183 -9.57 -15.35 11.65
C LEU A 183 -9.03 -14.14 12.42
N GLY A 184 -8.47 -13.17 11.71
CA GLY A 184 -7.79 -12.05 12.34
C GLY A 184 -6.40 -12.43 12.87
N LEU A 185 -5.86 -11.55 13.72
CA LEU A 185 -4.57 -11.69 14.42
C LEU A 185 -4.72 -11.58 15.93
#